data_AF-A0A918GSI3-F1
#
_entry.id   AF-A0A918GSI3-F1
#
_cell.length_a   1.000
_cell.length_b   1.000
_cell.length_c   1.000
_cell.angle_alpha   90.00
_cell.angle_beta   90.00
_cell.angle_gamma   90.00
#
_symmetry.space_group_name_H-M   'P 1'
#
loop_
_entity.id
_entity.type
_entity.pdbx_description
1 polymer ?
#
loop_
_entity_poly.entity_id
_entity_poly.type
_entity_poly.pdbx_seq_one_letter_code
_entity_poly.pdbx_strand_id
1 'polypeptide(L)' 'MRVAPVGGTAVQDHVALAEIELCGDLIIAASAARERLSLESIDEVLRVAEERERERG' A
#
# COMPACT_ATOMS: atom_id res chain seq x y z
N MET A 1 -18.56 -25.04 -1.76
CA MET A 1 -17.70 -24.01 -1.17
C MET A 1 -18.47 -23.32 -0.05
N ARG A 2 -18.17 -23.58 1.23
CA ARG A 2 -18.77 -22.82 2.35
C ARG A 2 -17.91 -21.58 2.56
N VAL A 3 -18.38 -20.43 2.10
CA VAL A 3 -17.86 -19.14 2.56
C VAL A 3 -18.52 -18.84 3.91
N ALA A 4 -17.70 -18.70 4.95
CA ALA A 4 -18.16 -18.23 6.25
C ALA A 4 -18.77 -16.82 6.10
N PRO A 5 -19.77 -16.45 6.91
CA PRO A 5 -20.30 -15.10 6.84
C PRO A 5 -19.18 -14.14 7.19
N VAL A 6 -18.86 -13.23 6.27
CA VAL A 6 -17.96 -12.10 6.55
C VAL A 6 -18.68 -11.23 7.57
N GLY A 7 -18.41 -11.50 8.84
CA GLY A 7 -18.95 -10.73 9.95
C GLY A 7 -18.36 -9.33 9.91
N GLY A 8 -19.11 -8.39 9.33
CA GLY A 8 -19.29 -7.02 9.85
C GLY A 8 -18.08 -6.14 10.20
N THR A 9 -16.84 -6.46 9.81
CA THR A 9 -15.65 -5.62 10.08
C THR A 9 -14.90 -5.19 8.83
N ALA A 10 -15.29 -5.67 7.65
CA ALA A 10 -14.55 -5.51 6.39
C ALA A 10 -14.43 -4.06 5.86
N VAL A 11 -15.06 -3.07 6.51
CA VAL A 11 -15.08 -1.65 6.08
C VAL A 11 -14.46 -0.71 7.13
N GLN A 12 -13.96 -1.22 8.27
CA GLN A 12 -13.55 -0.37 9.40
C GLN A 12 -12.06 -0.43 9.78
N ASP A 13 -11.26 -1.29 9.16
CA ASP A 13 -9.81 -1.27 9.36
C ASP A 13 -9.17 -0.25 8.40
N HIS A 14 -9.04 0.98 8.87
CA HIS A 14 -8.40 2.07 8.12
C HIS A 14 -6.94 1.76 7.77
N VAL A 15 -6.26 0.94 8.58
CA VAL A 15 -4.87 0.52 8.31
C VAL A 15 -4.86 -0.48 7.16
N ALA A 16 -5.73 -1.50 7.21
CA ALA A 16 -5.83 -2.48 6.14
C ALA A 16 -6.26 -1.83 4.81
N LEU A 17 -7.17 -0.85 4.85
CA LEU A 17 -7.58 -0.13 3.65
C LEU A 17 -6.43 0.70 3.08
N ALA A 18 -5.68 1.42 3.91
CA ALA A 18 -4.50 2.17 3.49
C ALA A 18 -3.43 1.25 2.88
N GLU A 19 -3.23 0.05 3.44
CA GLU A 19 -2.28 -0.93 2.89
C GLU A 19 -2.72 -1.47 1.52
N ILE A 20 -4.03 -1.70 1.33
CA ILE A 20 -4.58 -2.11 0.04
C ILE A 20 -4.36 -1.03 -1.02
N GLU A 21 -4.63 0.24 -0.68
CA GLU A 21 -4.40 1.38 -1.58
C GLU A 21 -2.92 1.49 -1.97
N LEU A 22 -2.03 1.43 -0.97
CA LEU A 22 -0.58 1.48 -1.16
C LEU A 22 -0.06 0.33 -2.04
N CYS A 23 -0.57 -0.88 -1.83
CA CYS A 23 -0.21 -2.03 -2.65
C CYS A 23 -0.70 -1.86 -4.10
N GLY A 24 -1.88 -1.27 -4.29
CA GLY A 24 -2.39 -0.88 -5.61
C GLY A 24 -1.46 0.07 -6.35
N ASP A 25 -0.98 1.12 -5.68
CA ASP A 25 -0.05 2.09 -6.25
C ASP A 25 1.28 1.44 -6.67
N LEU A 26 1.82 0.54 -5.85
CA LEU A 26 3.03 -0.22 -6.18
C LEU A 26 2.84 -1.13 -7.40
N ILE A 27 1.67 -1.78 -7.53
CA ILE A 27 1.35 -2.61 -8.71
C ILE A 27 1.32 -1.76 -9.98
N ILE A 28 0.72 -0.56 -9.92
CA ILE A 28 0.67 0.36 -11.04
C ILE A 28 2.08 0.81 -11.43
N ALA A 29 2.89 1.24 -10.45
CA ALA A 29 4.28 1.63 -10.68
C ALA A 29 5.11 0.50 -11.29
N ALA A 30 4.98 -0.72 -10.76
CA ALA A 30 5.66 -1.90 -11.29
C ALA A 30 5.21 -2.25 -12.71
N SER A 31 3.91 -2.10 -13.01
CA SER A 31 3.35 -2.39 -14.34
C SER A 31 3.77 -1.35 -15.38
N ALA A 32 4.00 -0.11 -14.97
CA ALA A 32 4.51 0.95 -15.83
C ALA A 32 6.03 0.87 -16.06
N ALA A 33 6.76 0.25 -15.12
CA ALA A 33 8.19 0.06 -15.22
C ALA A 33 8.55 -0.96 -16.32
N ARG A 34 9.61 -0.68 -17.08
CA ARG A 34 10.14 -1.63 -18.09
C ARG A 34 10.95 -2.77 -17.47
N GLU A 35 11.42 -2.57 -16.25
CA GLU A 35 12.25 -3.47 -15.48
C GLU A 35 11.83 -3.46 -14.01
N ARG A 36 12.45 -4.29 -13.17
CA ARG A 36 12.11 -4.34 -11.74
C ARG A 36 12.35 -2.97 -11.09
N LEU A 37 11.39 -2.51 -10.29
CA LEU A 37 11.52 -1.27 -9.53
C LEU A 37 12.80 -1.28 -8.68
N SER A 38 13.51 -0.15 -8.71
CA SER A 38 14.62 0.11 -7.80
C SER A 38 14.08 0.40 -6.39
N LEU A 39 14.94 0.25 -5.37
CA LEU A 39 14.57 0.60 -4.00
C LEU A 39 14.20 2.08 -3.86
N GLU A 40 14.90 2.97 -4.56
CA GLU A 40 14.63 4.41 -4.58
C GLU A 40 13.23 4.71 -5.13
N SER A 41 12.82 4.08 -6.23
CA SER A 41 11.48 4.24 -6.79
C SER A 41 10.39 3.64 -5.90
N ILE A 42 10.69 2.56 -5.16
CA ILE A 42 9.76 2.01 -4.17
C ILE A 42 9.60 3.00 -3.01
N ASP A 43 10.68 3.55 -2.47
CA ASP A 43 10.65 4.54 -1.39
C ASP A 43 9.89 5.82 -1.79
N GLU A 44 9.99 6.23 -3.05
CA GLU A 44 9.24 7.34 -3.63
C GLU A 44 7.73 7.05 -3.65
N VAL A 45 7.31 5.90 -4.19
CA VAL A 45 5.89 5.49 -4.21
C VAL A 45 5.33 5.34 -2.79
N LEU A 46 6.14 4.80 -1.88
CA LEU A 46 5.79 4.63 -0.47
C LEU A 46 5.90 5.93 0.34
N ARG A 47 6.39 7.02 -0.26
CA ARG A 47 6.57 8.34 0.39
C ARG A 47 7.33 8.24 1.72
N VAL A 48 8.30 7.34 1.78
CA VAL A 48 9.03 6.98 3.01
C VAL A 48 9.69 8.20 3.66
N ALA A 49 10.19 9.14 2.86
CA ALA A 49 10.74 10.38 3.38
C ALA A 49 9.67 11.24 4.08
N GLU A 50 8.48 11.39 3.49
CA GLU A 50 7.39 12.18 4.08
C GLU A 50 6.90 11.56 5.39
N GLU A 51 6.74 10.23 5.44
CA GLU A 51 6.34 9.51 6.66
C GLU A 51 7.39 9.63 7.77
N ARG A 52 8.69 9.50 7.43
CA ARG A 52 9.78 9.71 8.39
C ARG A 52 9.82 11.12 8.94
N GLU A 53 9.48 12.13 8.15
CA GLU A 53 9.38 13.51 8.63
C GLU A 53 8.14 13.71 9.52
N ARG A 54 7.00 13.07 9.19
CA ARG A 54 5.80 13.07 10.04
C ARG A 54 6.06 12.43 11.41
N GLU A 55 6.84 11.35 11.47
CA GLU A 55 7.21 10.68 12.73
C GLU A 55 8.18 11.50 13.60
N ARG A 56 8.92 12.44 13.00
CA ARG A 56 9.91 13.29 13.70
C ARG A 56 9.33 14.59 14.27
N GLY A 57 8.16 15.00 13.81
CA GLY A 57 7.46 16.22 14.25
C GLY A 57 6.49 15.98 15.39
#